data_AF-A0AB38WVU0-F1
#
_entry.id   AF-A0AB38WVU0-F1
#
_cell.length_a   1.000
_cell.length_b   1.000
_cell.length_c   1.000
_cell.angle_alpha   90.00
_cell.angle_beta   90.00
_cell.angle_gamma   90.00
#
_symmetry.space_group_name_H-M   'P 1'
#
loop_
_entity.id
_entity.type
_entity.pdbx_description
1 polymer ?
#
loop_
_entity_poly.entity_id
_entity_poly.type
_entity_poly.pdbx_seq_one_letter_code
_entity_poly.pdbx_strand_id
1 'polypeptide(L)'
;MSEILGIRDQASLKEWLEDQPREVAVWIASRAAARVLPIWWEAVLSEDWANEANLTVLPALRRLLTSSVAFNKPSDSLKIAAKTTLEGGIVGIPFKPALEADGAARRAALAASAAPFAHNAALAVFTASRAHGEAQIGLRTDAEFVTRGEYLEALPLWPEGQGPLAERWRAIKWEVDNSEGAEDWRFWIEWYDTLLAGRPMLGDTARTWEMLELIALIDPETWDKGPEEVNPVIRGIWELHRLRAEVAALQAEKEAFLAVQASAAHRGHNQPPEGLVDDASAVAQQITIIWVGLDEAGEELDQVAPDKGVLRAIAERMFSALNEVVAYCGKVGDKVIMAGAATIGTTGGAVLIDHFAINGRLYQFVKNLLSFGIGG
;
A
#
# COMPACT_ATOMS: atom_id res chain seq x y z
N MET A 1 -14.38 10.00 30.09
CA MET A 1 -14.72 11.15 29.21
C MET A 1 -13.88 12.32 29.67
N SER A 2 -12.74 12.56 29.03
CA SER A 2 -11.76 13.47 29.60
C SER A 2 -12.11 14.93 29.25
N GLU A 3 -12.43 15.74 30.26
CA GLU A 3 -12.34 17.21 30.23
C GLU A 3 -10.87 17.69 30.11
N ILE A 4 -9.93 16.79 29.84
CA ILE A 4 -8.49 16.94 30.12
C ILE A 4 -7.77 17.81 29.07
N LEU A 5 -8.29 17.95 27.85
CA LEU A 5 -7.63 18.74 26.80
C LEU A 5 -8.24 20.12 26.54
N GLY A 6 -9.38 20.47 27.14
CA GLY A 6 -10.01 21.77 26.92
C GLY A 6 -10.49 22.08 25.49
N ILE A 7 -10.31 21.16 24.53
CA ILE A 7 -10.70 21.32 23.12
C ILE A 7 -12.22 21.20 22.98
N ARG A 8 -12.89 22.33 22.75
CA ARG A 8 -14.37 22.43 22.67
C ARG A 8 -14.87 22.85 21.29
N ASP A 9 -14.05 23.59 20.56
CA ASP A 9 -14.38 24.24 19.30
C ASP A 9 -13.12 24.41 18.42
N GLN A 10 -13.30 25.03 17.26
CA GLN A 10 -12.21 25.29 16.33
C GLN A 10 -11.12 26.20 16.94
N ALA A 11 -11.49 27.17 17.78
CA ALA A 11 -10.54 28.13 18.34
C ALA A 11 -9.64 27.48 19.38
N SER A 12 -10.23 26.75 20.32
CA SER A 12 -9.50 25.97 21.33
C SER A 12 -8.65 24.86 20.72
N LEU A 13 -9.09 24.23 19.62
CA LEU A 13 -8.25 23.29 18.86
C LEU A 13 -7.05 23.98 18.22
N LYS A 14 -7.24 25.16 17.61
CA LYS A 14 -6.15 25.94 17.01
C LYS A 14 -5.10 26.28 18.08
N GLU A 15 -5.54 26.79 19.23
CA GLU A 15 -4.66 27.14 20.34
C GLU A 15 -3.84 25.93 20.81
N TRP A 16 -4.50 24.78 21.03
CA TRP A 16 -3.78 23.55 21.39
C TRP A 16 -2.77 23.12 20.32
N LEU A 17 -3.11 23.26 19.03
CA LEU A 17 -2.22 22.92 17.91
C LEU A 17 -1.04 23.89 17.72
N GLU A 18 -1.14 25.14 18.20
CA GLU A 18 -0.04 26.11 18.15
C GLU A 18 1.11 25.70 19.08
N ASP A 19 0.81 24.93 20.13
CA ASP A 19 1.78 24.36 21.05
C ASP A 19 2.34 22.99 20.60
N GLN A 20 1.85 22.45 19.47
CA GLN A 20 2.31 21.15 18.94
C GLN A 20 3.37 21.32 17.83
N PRO A 21 4.23 20.30 17.60
CA PRO A 21 5.02 20.22 16.39
C PRO A 21 4.13 20.30 15.13
N ARG A 22 4.68 20.87 14.06
CA ARG A 22 3.98 21.02 12.78
C ARG A 22 3.45 19.69 12.27
N GLU A 23 4.23 18.64 12.42
CA GLU A 23 3.96 17.27 12.03
C GLU A 23 2.64 16.79 12.66
N VAL A 24 2.45 17.05 13.97
CA VAL A 24 1.21 16.68 14.69
C VAL A 24 0.00 17.38 14.10
N ALA A 25 0.11 18.68 13.80
CA ALA A 25 -0.99 19.43 13.20
C ALA A 25 -1.35 18.91 11.79
N VAL A 26 -0.34 18.61 10.97
CA VAL A 26 -0.54 18.03 9.63
C VAL A 26 -1.20 16.65 9.75
N TRP A 27 -0.71 15.80 10.66
CA TRP A 27 -1.27 14.47 10.90
C TRP A 27 -2.74 14.50 11.31
N ILE A 28 -3.11 15.38 12.25
CA ILE A 28 -4.51 15.58 12.66
C ILE A 28 -5.37 16.06 11.49
N ALA A 29 -4.86 17.02 10.69
CA ALA A 29 -5.57 17.54 9.54
C ALA A 29 -5.83 16.45 8.48
N SER A 30 -4.80 15.68 8.14
CA SER A 30 -4.89 14.58 7.18
C SER A 30 -5.86 13.50 7.65
N ARG A 31 -5.82 13.10 8.93
CA ARG A 31 -6.75 12.09 9.48
C ARG A 31 -8.19 12.58 9.50
N ALA A 32 -8.43 13.85 9.85
CA ALA A 32 -9.77 14.41 9.79
C ALA A 32 -10.34 14.45 8.37
N ALA A 33 -9.52 14.83 7.38
CA ALA A 33 -9.90 14.79 5.98
C ALA A 33 -10.16 13.36 5.48
N ALA A 34 -9.29 12.41 5.82
CA ALA A 34 -9.44 11.00 5.45
C ALA A 34 -10.77 10.41 5.96
N ARG A 35 -11.19 10.74 7.19
CA ARG A 35 -12.44 10.22 7.78
C ARG A 35 -13.68 10.55 6.96
N VAL A 36 -13.67 11.64 6.21
CA VAL A 36 -14.82 12.10 5.41
C VAL A 36 -14.63 11.93 3.90
N LEU A 37 -13.49 11.38 3.46
CA LEU A 37 -13.21 11.10 2.04
C LEU A 37 -14.34 10.33 1.34
N PRO A 38 -14.95 9.29 1.93
CA PRO A 38 -16.03 8.55 1.27
C PRO A 38 -17.24 9.43 0.89
N ILE A 39 -17.47 10.53 1.60
CA ILE A 39 -18.58 11.46 1.30
C ILE A 39 -18.32 12.20 -0.01
N TRP A 40 -17.08 12.62 -0.24
CA TRP A 40 -16.69 13.25 -1.51
C TRP A 40 -16.67 12.23 -2.65
N TRP A 41 -16.07 11.06 -2.41
CA TRP A 41 -15.91 10.04 -3.43
C TRP A 41 -17.26 9.52 -3.95
N GLU A 42 -18.20 9.19 -3.06
CA GLU A 42 -19.56 8.78 -3.46
C GLU A 42 -20.26 9.89 -4.27
N ALA A 43 -20.12 11.16 -3.87
CA ALA A 43 -20.78 12.25 -4.55
C ALA A 43 -20.29 12.43 -5.99
N VAL A 44 -18.98 12.32 -6.25
CA VAL A 44 -18.45 12.44 -7.62
C VAL A 44 -18.73 11.21 -8.49
N LEU A 45 -19.11 10.08 -7.89
CA LEU A 45 -19.57 8.90 -8.63
C LEU A 45 -21.06 8.97 -8.97
N SER A 46 -21.89 9.45 -8.05
CA SER A 46 -23.34 9.24 -8.11
C SER A 46 -24.18 10.50 -8.33
N GLU A 47 -23.64 11.70 -8.14
CA GLU A 47 -24.43 12.92 -8.13
C GLU A 47 -24.33 13.75 -9.42
N ASP A 48 -25.50 14.10 -9.99
CA ASP A 48 -25.61 14.88 -11.23
C ASP A 48 -24.81 16.18 -11.21
N TRP A 49 -24.88 16.93 -10.10
CA TRP A 49 -24.18 18.23 -9.98
C TRP A 49 -22.67 18.10 -10.02
N ALA A 50 -22.12 16.97 -9.56
CA ALA A 50 -20.68 16.72 -9.57
C ALA A 50 -20.24 16.37 -10.99
N ASN A 51 -21.04 15.57 -11.69
CA ASN A 51 -20.86 15.24 -13.10
C ASN A 51 -20.99 16.48 -14.02
N GLU A 52 -22.02 17.30 -13.84
CA GLU A 52 -22.22 18.56 -14.58
C GLU A 52 -21.05 19.54 -14.42
N ALA A 53 -20.41 19.53 -13.24
CA ALA A 53 -19.22 20.32 -12.94
C ALA A 53 -17.90 19.62 -13.30
N ASN A 54 -17.95 18.43 -13.91
CA ASN A 54 -16.81 17.60 -14.28
C ASN A 54 -15.84 17.37 -13.10
N LEU A 55 -16.39 17.13 -11.91
CA LEU A 55 -15.62 16.93 -10.69
C LEU A 55 -15.21 15.46 -10.57
N THR A 56 -13.99 15.24 -10.08
CA THR A 56 -13.45 13.90 -9.85
C THR A 56 -12.91 13.78 -8.43
N VAL A 57 -12.66 12.54 -8.00
CA VAL A 57 -12.08 12.28 -6.66
C VAL A 57 -10.58 12.58 -6.61
N LEU A 58 -9.90 12.56 -7.77
CA LEU A 58 -8.44 12.62 -7.88
C LEU A 58 -7.80 13.83 -7.16
N PRO A 59 -8.31 15.08 -7.27
CA PRO A 59 -7.73 16.21 -6.54
C PRO A 59 -7.77 16.04 -5.02
N ALA A 60 -8.86 15.48 -4.49
CA ALA A 60 -8.99 15.21 -3.06
C ALA A 60 -8.03 14.10 -2.60
N LEU A 61 -7.89 13.03 -3.39
CA LEU A 61 -6.93 11.94 -3.14
C LEU A 61 -5.48 12.44 -3.14
N ARG A 62 -5.10 13.24 -4.15
CA ARG A 62 -3.77 13.85 -4.25
C ARG A 62 -3.45 14.72 -3.03
N ARG A 63 -4.39 15.59 -2.62
CA ARG A 63 -4.25 16.44 -1.42
C ARG A 63 -4.04 15.60 -0.17
N LEU A 64 -4.86 14.57 -0.02
CA LEU A 64 -4.84 13.71 1.17
C LEU A 64 -3.54 12.90 1.25
N LEU A 65 -3.14 12.23 0.16
CA LEU A 65 -1.89 11.48 0.08
C LEU A 65 -0.68 12.39 0.32
N THR A 66 -0.63 13.55 -0.33
CA THR A 66 0.51 14.46 -0.17
C THR A 66 0.61 14.99 1.25
N SER A 67 -0.52 15.34 1.87
CA SER A 67 -0.54 15.81 3.26
C SER A 67 -0.14 14.71 4.27
N SER A 68 -0.57 13.46 4.05
CA SER A 68 -0.21 12.35 4.93
C SER A 68 1.27 12.01 4.84
N VAL A 69 1.86 12.07 3.64
CA VAL A 69 3.30 11.88 3.44
C VAL A 69 4.11 13.03 4.03
N ALA A 70 3.67 14.28 3.87
CA ALA A 70 4.38 15.46 4.38
C ALA A 70 4.52 15.49 5.91
N PHE A 71 3.63 14.79 6.63
CA PHE A 71 3.79 14.52 8.06
C PHE A 71 4.95 13.55 8.34
N ASN A 72 4.99 12.42 7.61
CA ASN A 72 5.94 11.34 7.87
C ASN A 72 7.37 11.68 7.42
N LYS A 73 7.47 12.34 6.26
CA LYS A 73 8.73 12.70 5.60
C LYS A 73 8.77 14.21 5.33
N PRO A 74 8.86 15.07 6.34
CA PRO A 74 8.83 16.51 6.13
C PRO A 74 10.02 16.96 5.27
N SER A 75 9.74 17.49 4.08
CA SER A 75 10.74 18.06 3.15
C SER A 75 10.19 19.30 2.45
N ASP A 76 11.08 20.16 1.94
CA ASP A 76 10.66 21.34 1.18
C ASP A 76 9.98 20.95 -0.14
N SER A 77 10.43 19.86 -0.78
CA SER A 77 9.76 19.31 -1.97
C SER A 77 8.32 18.91 -1.68
N LEU A 78 8.05 18.28 -0.52
CA LEU A 78 6.68 17.90 -0.13
C LEU A 78 5.83 19.10 0.28
N LYS A 79 6.41 20.17 0.85
CA LYS A 79 5.69 21.43 1.05
C LYS A 79 5.25 22.05 -0.28
N ILE A 80 6.13 22.03 -1.28
CA ILE A 80 5.85 22.52 -2.63
C ILE A 80 4.77 21.65 -3.28
N ALA A 81 4.92 20.33 -3.26
CA ALA A 81 3.93 19.39 -3.79
C ALA A 81 2.56 19.58 -3.13
N ALA A 82 2.51 19.71 -1.80
CA ALA A 82 1.27 19.99 -1.07
C ALA A 82 0.63 21.31 -1.53
N LYS A 83 1.43 22.35 -1.79
CA LYS A 83 0.94 23.63 -2.30
C LYS A 83 0.37 23.51 -3.72
N THR A 84 1.02 22.77 -4.62
CA THR A 84 0.55 22.60 -6.01
C THR A 84 -0.77 21.84 -6.07
N THR A 85 -1.09 20.99 -5.08
CA THR A 85 -2.41 20.32 -5.01
C THR A 85 -3.60 21.28 -4.79
N LEU A 86 -3.34 22.54 -4.45
CA LEU A 86 -4.35 23.56 -4.14
C LEU A 86 -4.81 24.33 -5.38
N GLU A 87 -4.20 24.07 -6.54
CA GLU A 87 -4.62 24.62 -7.82
C GLU A 87 -5.97 24.03 -8.24
N GLY A 88 -6.83 24.87 -8.82
CA GLY A 88 -8.23 24.54 -9.07
C GLY A 88 -9.09 24.57 -7.80
N GLY A 89 -10.31 25.10 -7.92
CA GLY A 89 -11.22 25.21 -6.79
C GLY A 89 -12.68 25.18 -7.24
N ILE A 90 -13.52 24.58 -6.41
CA ILE A 90 -14.96 24.53 -6.64
C ILE A 90 -15.56 25.85 -6.16
N VAL A 91 -16.12 26.63 -7.07
CA VAL A 91 -16.75 27.93 -6.79
C VAL A 91 -18.17 27.93 -7.33
N GLY A 92 -19.11 28.56 -6.61
CA GLY A 92 -20.48 28.78 -7.10
C GLY A 92 -21.44 27.61 -6.89
N ILE A 93 -21.02 26.51 -6.25
CA ILE A 93 -21.91 25.41 -5.88
C ILE A 93 -22.50 25.68 -4.48
N PRO A 94 -23.83 25.53 -4.28
CA PRO A 94 -24.45 25.63 -2.97
C PRO A 94 -23.82 24.66 -1.95
N PHE A 95 -23.97 24.97 -0.65
CA PHE A 95 -23.45 24.12 0.42
C PHE A 95 -23.92 22.66 0.29
N LYS A 96 -22.96 21.73 0.31
CA LYS A 96 -23.18 20.29 0.32
C LYS A 96 -22.14 19.62 1.25
N PRO A 97 -22.52 18.60 2.04
CA PRO A 97 -21.57 17.86 2.89
C PRO A 97 -20.35 17.31 2.12
N ALA A 98 -20.54 16.90 0.87
CA ALA A 98 -19.45 16.45 -0.01
C ALA A 98 -18.41 17.56 -0.29
N LEU A 99 -18.84 18.81 -0.48
CA LEU A 99 -17.91 19.94 -0.69
C LEU A 99 -17.11 20.26 0.58
N GLU A 100 -17.69 20.04 1.76
CA GLU A 100 -16.97 20.16 3.04
C GLU A 100 -15.95 19.02 3.18
N ALA A 101 -16.25 17.80 2.69
CA ALA A 101 -15.28 16.70 2.67
C ALA A 101 -14.06 16.99 1.78
N ASP A 102 -14.25 17.49 0.55
CA ASP A 102 -13.13 17.99 -0.27
C ASP A 102 -12.43 19.18 0.39
N GLY A 103 -13.21 20.10 0.97
CA GLY A 103 -12.70 21.24 1.71
C GLY A 103 -11.74 20.82 2.84
N ALA A 104 -12.05 19.74 3.56
CA ALA A 104 -11.19 19.21 4.61
C ALA A 104 -9.84 18.72 4.04
N ALA A 105 -9.84 18.00 2.90
CA ALA A 105 -8.62 17.59 2.21
C ALA A 105 -7.78 18.80 1.76
N ARG A 106 -8.42 19.85 1.23
CA ARG A 106 -7.75 21.10 0.85
C ARG A 106 -7.12 21.80 2.06
N ARG A 107 -7.79 21.80 3.21
CA ARG A 107 -7.23 22.36 4.46
C ARG A 107 -6.07 21.54 5.02
N ALA A 108 -6.11 20.21 4.88
CA ALA A 108 -4.98 19.35 5.23
C ALA A 108 -3.74 19.65 4.37
N ALA A 109 -3.90 19.79 3.05
CA ALA A 109 -2.81 20.19 2.16
C ALA A 109 -2.27 21.60 2.48
N LEU A 110 -3.14 22.54 2.89
CA LEU A 110 -2.71 23.85 3.39
C LEU A 110 -1.90 23.76 4.68
N ALA A 111 -2.30 22.90 5.63
CA ALA A 111 -1.51 22.65 6.84
C ALA A 111 -0.11 22.09 6.49
N ALA A 112 -0.05 21.22 5.47
CA ALA A 112 1.19 20.62 4.97
C ALA A 112 2.08 21.56 4.14
N SER A 113 1.61 22.74 3.72
CA SER A 113 2.36 23.64 2.83
C SER A 113 2.58 25.06 3.39
N ALA A 114 1.77 25.50 4.35
CA ALA A 114 1.75 26.89 4.80
C ALA A 114 2.24 27.06 6.25
N ALA A 115 2.78 28.25 6.56
CA ALA A 115 3.21 28.64 7.90
C ALA A 115 2.09 28.60 8.98
N PRO A 116 0.83 29.02 8.71
CA PRO A 116 -0.25 28.89 9.69
C PRO A 116 -0.80 27.45 9.72
N PHE A 117 0.06 26.46 9.99
CA PHE A 117 -0.29 25.04 9.97
C PHE A 117 -1.38 24.70 11.00
N ALA A 118 -1.28 25.22 12.22
CA ALA A 118 -2.24 24.98 13.30
C ALA A 118 -3.64 25.50 12.95
N HIS A 119 -3.72 26.69 12.34
CA HIS A 119 -5.00 27.24 11.89
C HIS A 119 -5.64 26.40 10.78
N ASN A 120 -4.86 25.99 9.77
CA ASN A 120 -5.37 25.16 8.68
C ASN A 120 -5.76 23.76 9.16
N ALA A 121 -5.01 23.19 10.09
CA ALA A 121 -5.35 21.91 10.71
C ALA A 121 -6.66 21.99 11.51
N ALA A 122 -6.83 23.02 12.34
CA ALA A 122 -8.09 23.24 13.05
C ALA A 122 -9.28 23.43 12.09
N LEU A 123 -9.07 24.15 10.98
CA LEU A 123 -10.08 24.29 9.93
C LEU A 123 -10.37 22.96 9.23
N ALA A 124 -9.36 22.12 8.94
CA ALA A 124 -9.58 20.81 8.34
C ALA A 124 -10.54 19.97 9.18
N VAL A 125 -10.33 19.95 10.50
CA VAL A 125 -11.18 19.21 11.42
C VAL A 125 -12.58 19.79 11.52
N PHE A 126 -12.71 21.11 11.59
CA PHE A 126 -14.02 21.77 11.61
C PHE A 126 -14.81 21.51 10.32
N THR A 127 -14.14 21.59 9.17
CA THR A 127 -14.72 21.33 7.85
C THR A 127 -15.15 19.86 7.74
N ALA A 128 -14.32 18.91 8.18
CA ALA A 128 -14.69 17.50 8.25
C ALA A 128 -15.90 17.25 9.17
N SER A 129 -15.98 17.95 10.30
CA SER A 129 -17.11 17.83 11.23
C SER A 129 -18.43 18.35 10.63
N ARG A 130 -18.35 19.34 9.72
CA ARG A 130 -19.52 19.82 8.94
C ARG A 130 -19.95 18.84 7.86
N ALA A 131 -19.01 18.08 7.29
CA ALA A 131 -19.32 16.98 6.38
C ALA A 131 -19.97 15.80 7.13
N HIS A 132 -19.45 15.45 8.32
CA HIS A 132 -19.97 14.39 9.17
C HIS A 132 -19.61 14.59 10.64
N GLY A 133 -20.61 14.68 11.51
CA GLY A 133 -20.42 15.03 12.93
C GLY A 133 -19.49 14.08 13.71
N GLU A 134 -19.48 12.78 13.37
CA GLU A 134 -18.61 11.80 14.05
C GLU A 134 -17.11 12.00 13.76
N ALA A 135 -16.72 12.81 12.77
CA ALA A 135 -15.32 13.16 12.55
C ALA A 135 -14.70 13.84 13.79
N GLN A 136 -15.51 14.54 14.60
CA GLN A 136 -15.08 15.16 15.85
C GLN A 136 -14.71 14.13 16.94
N ILE A 137 -15.33 12.94 16.93
CA ILE A 137 -15.00 11.87 17.89
C ILE A 137 -13.58 11.37 17.61
N GLY A 138 -13.27 11.10 16.34
CA GLY A 138 -11.93 10.68 15.92
C GLY A 138 -10.83 11.70 16.27
N LEU A 139 -11.11 13.00 16.14
CA LEU A 139 -10.19 14.07 16.59
C LEU A 139 -9.83 13.91 18.06
N ARG A 140 -10.82 13.73 18.94
CA ARG A 140 -10.58 13.69 20.39
C ARG A 140 -9.65 12.55 20.75
N THR A 141 -9.88 11.37 20.16
CA THR A 141 -9.00 10.22 20.34
C THR A 141 -7.59 10.49 19.80
N ASP A 142 -7.47 11.09 18.61
CA ASP A 142 -6.16 11.46 18.03
C ASP A 142 -5.39 12.44 18.94
N ALA A 143 -6.07 13.45 19.51
CA ALA A 143 -5.44 14.41 20.42
C ALA A 143 -5.03 13.77 21.76
N GLU A 144 -5.81 12.81 22.26
CA GLU A 144 -5.45 12.01 23.44
C GLU A 144 -4.22 11.12 23.17
N PHE A 145 -4.11 10.51 21.99
CA PHE A 145 -2.92 9.77 21.57
C PHE A 145 -1.68 10.67 21.53
N VAL A 146 -1.79 11.85 20.90
CA VAL A 146 -0.70 12.84 20.85
C VAL A 146 -0.24 13.23 22.26
N THR A 147 -1.18 13.48 23.16
CA THR A 147 -0.88 13.89 24.55
C THR A 147 -0.14 12.80 25.33
N ARG A 148 -0.38 11.53 25.02
CA ARG A 148 0.35 10.39 25.60
C ARG A 148 1.68 10.10 24.89
N GLY A 149 2.03 10.83 23.83
CA GLY A 149 3.18 10.54 22.98
C GLY A 149 2.99 9.33 22.06
N GLU A 150 1.73 8.91 21.85
CA GLU A 150 1.33 7.72 21.10
C GLU A 150 0.80 8.08 19.70
N TYR A 151 1.37 9.06 19.00
CA TYR A 151 0.99 9.34 17.61
C TYR A 151 1.86 8.49 16.67
N LEU A 152 1.29 7.38 16.21
CA LEU A 152 1.98 6.41 15.38
C LEU A 152 1.44 6.41 13.94
N GLU A 153 2.30 5.97 13.03
CA GLU A 153 2.05 5.84 11.60
C GLU A 153 0.98 4.77 11.27
N ALA A 154 0.73 3.85 12.21
CA ALA A 154 -0.13 2.67 12.05
C ALA A 154 -1.28 2.67 13.07
N LEU A 155 -2.01 3.79 13.19
CA LEU A 155 -3.24 3.87 13.97
C LEU A 155 -4.47 3.74 13.06
N PRO A 156 -5.43 2.85 13.37
CA PRO A 156 -6.70 2.79 12.67
C PRO A 156 -7.34 4.17 12.57
N LEU A 157 -7.96 4.47 11.43
CA LEU A 157 -8.52 5.80 11.21
C LEU A 157 -9.68 6.10 12.17
N TRP A 158 -10.46 5.07 12.51
CA TRP A 158 -11.55 5.15 13.48
C TRP A 158 -11.12 4.50 14.80
N PRO A 159 -11.41 5.12 15.96
CA PRO A 159 -11.04 4.56 17.27
C PRO A 159 -11.71 3.22 17.55
N GLU A 160 -12.93 3.05 17.04
CA GLU A 160 -13.80 1.91 17.31
C GLU A 160 -14.39 1.39 16.00
N GLY A 161 -14.17 0.11 15.72
CA GLY A 161 -14.77 -0.60 14.60
C GLY A 161 -14.36 -0.07 13.21
N GLN A 162 -15.27 -0.20 12.25
CA GLN A 162 -15.05 0.19 10.85
C GLN A 162 -15.39 1.68 10.56
N GLY A 163 -15.87 2.40 11.57
CA GLY A 163 -16.36 3.77 11.44
C GLY A 163 -17.76 3.90 10.81
N PRO A 164 -18.37 5.09 10.88
CA PRO A 164 -19.75 5.33 10.44
C PRO A 164 -19.95 5.26 8.93
N LEU A 165 -18.88 5.41 8.14
CA LEU A 165 -18.94 5.41 6.68
C LEU A 165 -18.63 4.04 6.06
N ALA A 166 -18.60 2.96 6.85
CA ALA A 166 -18.23 1.62 6.38
C ALA A 166 -19.14 1.11 5.24
N GLU A 167 -20.46 1.30 5.37
CA GLU A 167 -21.43 0.90 4.33
C GLU A 167 -21.22 1.71 3.04
N ARG A 168 -21.02 3.02 3.18
CA ARG A 168 -20.73 3.93 2.07
C ARG A 168 -19.44 3.53 1.36
N TRP A 169 -18.39 3.23 2.12
CA TRP A 169 -17.13 2.77 1.58
C TRP A 169 -17.28 1.44 0.82
N ARG A 170 -18.10 0.52 1.31
CA ARG A 170 -18.39 -0.72 0.59
C ARG A 170 -19.10 -0.48 -0.74
N ALA A 171 -20.04 0.47 -0.80
CA ALA A 171 -20.72 0.85 -2.03
C ALA A 171 -19.73 1.47 -3.05
N ILE A 172 -18.85 2.36 -2.61
CA ILE A 172 -17.80 2.94 -3.47
C ILE A 172 -16.90 1.86 -4.06
N LYS A 173 -16.43 0.90 -3.25
CA LYS A 173 -15.61 -0.20 -3.74
C LYS A 173 -16.34 -1.01 -4.80
N TRP A 174 -17.60 -1.34 -4.55
CA TRP A 174 -18.41 -2.07 -5.52
C TRP A 174 -18.56 -1.28 -6.83
N GLU A 175 -18.83 0.02 -6.78
CA GLU A 175 -18.99 0.85 -7.97
C GLU A 175 -17.68 0.98 -8.77
N VAL A 176 -16.56 1.22 -8.09
CA VAL A 176 -15.23 1.30 -8.72
C VAL A 176 -14.83 -0.03 -9.35
N ASP A 177 -15.04 -1.15 -8.66
CA ASP A 177 -14.72 -2.49 -9.17
C ASP A 177 -15.55 -2.85 -10.42
N ASN A 178 -16.73 -2.26 -10.59
CA ASN A 178 -17.61 -2.47 -11.75
C ASN A 178 -17.48 -1.38 -12.82
N SER A 179 -16.56 -0.42 -12.66
CA SER A 179 -16.33 0.66 -13.62
C SER A 179 -15.30 0.29 -14.69
N GLU A 180 -15.38 0.94 -15.85
CA GLU A 180 -14.30 0.89 -16.83
C GLU A 180 -13.04 1.54 -16.23
N GLY A 181 -11.89 0.86 -16.32
CA GLY A 181 -10.66 1.35 -15.70
C GLY A 181 -10.51 1.03 -14.20
N ALA A 182 -11.23 0.03 -13.66
CA ALA A 182 -11.11 -0.37 -12.25
C ALA A 182 -9.65 -0.56 -11.77
N GLU A 183 -8.77 -1.11 -12.61
CA GLU A 183 -7.35 -1.31 -12.29
C GLU A 183 -6.58 0.02 -12.05
N ASP A 184 -7.02 1.14 -12.65
CA ASP A 184 -6.43 2.46 -12.43
C ASP A 184 -6.73 3.00 -11.02
N TRP A 185 -7.83 2.56 -10.41
CA TRP A 185 -8.27 3.02 -9.10
C TRP A 185 -7.87 2.10 -7.95
N ARG A 186 -7.37 0.91 -8.27
CA ARG A 186 -7.02 -0.13 -7.29
C ARG A 186 -6.00 0.34 -6.25
N PHE A 187 -5.02 1.14 -6.65
CA PHE A 187 -4.06 1.76 -5.72
C PHE A 187 -4.79 2.56 -4.64
N TRP A 188 -5.72 3.43 -5.05
CA TRP A 188 -6.43 4.33 -4.14
C TRP A 188 -7.35 3.57 -3.19
N ILE A 189 -8.01 2.51 -3.69
CA ILE A 189 -8.82 1.62 -2.86
C ILE A 189 -7.95 0.95 -1.79
N GLU A 190 -6.83 0.34 -2.18
CA GLU A 190 -5.94 -0.37 -1.25
C GLU A 190 -5.25 0.59 -0.27
N TRP A 191 -4.83 1.77 -0.74
CA TRP A 191 -4.27 2.82 0.11
C TRP A 191 -5.27 3.30 1.17
N TYR A 192 -6.54 3.53 0.79
CA TYR A 192 -7.54 3.96 1.77
C TYR A 192 -7.96 2.83 2.73
N ASP A 193 -8.07 1.57 2.26
CA ASP A 193 -8.30 0.41 3.12
C ASP A 193 -7.18 0.22 4.16
N THR A 194 -5.92 0.47 3.78
CA THR A 194 -4.77 0.37 4.71
C THR A 194 -4.75 1.53 5.70
N LEU A 195 -5.14 2.73 5.28
CA LEU A 195 -5.33 3.88 6.19
C LEU A 195 -6.45 3.64 7.21
N LEU A 196 -7.59 3.08 6.77
CA LEU A 196 -8.69 2.70 7.66
C LEU A 196 -8.23 1.68 8.71
N ALA A 197 -7.50 0.65 8.27
CA ALA A 197 -7.01 -0.42 9.13
C ALA A 197 -5.81 0.00 10.01
N GLY A 198 -5.14 1.12 9.71
CA GLY A 198 -3.94 1.55 10.42
C GLY A 198 -2.76 0.61 10.21
N ARG A 199 -2.50 0.21 8.97
CA ARG A 199 -1.40 -0.72 8.63
C ARG A 199 -0.58 -0.22 7.43
N PRO A 200 0.71 -0.57 7.32
CA PRO A 200 1.49 -0.26 6.13
C PRO A 200 0.93 -0.98 4.89
N MET A 201 1.01 -0.32 3.73
CA MET A 201 0.47 -0.86 2.47
C MET A 201 1.32 -2.01 1.93
N LEU A 202 2.64 -1.96 2.13
CA LEU A 202 3.58 -2.99 1.64
C LEU A 202 4.01 -3.99 2.72
N GLY A 203 3.34 -4.01 3.88
CA GLY A 203 3.75 -4.80 5.04
C GLY A 203 5.01 -4.29 5.76
N ASP A 204 5.88 -3.57 5.04
CA ASP A 204 7.00 -2.81 5.57
C ASP A 204 6.72 -1.30 5.56
N THR A 205 6.92 -0.66 6.71
CA THR A 205 6.62 0.76 6.91
C THR A 205 7.55 1.66 6.10
N ALA A 206 8.87 1.39 6.11
CA ALA A 206 9.85 2.25 5.44
C ALA A 206 9.63 2.27 3.92
N ARG A 207 9.44 1.09 3.32
CA ARG A 207 9.13 0.94 1.89
C ARG A 207 7.78 1.51 1.50
N THR A 208 6.79 1.42 2.40
CA THR A 208 5.47 2.06 2.17
C THR A 208 5.64 3.57 2.02
N TRP A 209 6.37 4.23 2.92
CA TRP A 209 6.56 5.68 2.85
C TRP A 209 7.51 6.14 1.75
N GLU A 210 8.47 5.32 1.33
CA GLU A 210 9.25 5.56 0.11
C GLU A 210 8.36 5.60 -1.13
N MET A 211 7.51 4.58 -1.31
CA MET A 211 6.59 4.51 -2.43
C MET A 211 5.59 5.68 -2.43
N LEU A 212 4.98 5.98 -1.28
CA LEU A 212 4.01 7.08 -1.17
C LEU A 212 4.67 8.44 -1.40
N GLU A 213 5.93 8.63 -1.00
CA GLU A 213 6.70 9.83 -1.31
C GLU A 213 6.95 10.00 -2.81
N LEU A 214 7.34 8.94 -3.51
CA LEU A 214 7.51 8.98 -4.96
C LEU A 214 6.19 9.37 -5.67
N ILE A 215 5.06 8.82 -5.21
CA ILE A 215 3.73 9.16 -5.74
C ILE A 215 3.38 10.62 -5.44
N ALA A 216 3.61 11.09 -4.21
CA ALA A 216 3.34 12.48 -3.83
C ALA A 216 4.17 13.50 -4.65
N LEU A 217 5.37 13.09 -5.07
CA LEU A 217 6.32 13.91 -5.83
C LEU A 217 6.23 13.72 -7.35
N ILE A 218 5.23 12.98 -7.86
CA ILE A 218 4.92 12.97 -9.30
C ILE A 218 4.74 14.42 -9.77
N ASP A 219 5.32 14.72 -10.94
CA ASP A 219 5.30 16.05 -11.56
C ASP A 219 3.86 16.62 -11.58
N PRO A 220 3.63 17.84 -11.08
CA PRO A 220 2.34 18.51 -11.17
C PRO A 220 1.72 18.49 -12.57
N GLU A 221 2.52 18.62 -13.63
CA GLU A 221 2.02 18.58 -15.02
C GLU A 221 1.41 17.22 -15.37
N THR A 222 1.88 16.12 -14.77
CA THR A 222 1.27 14.79 -14.96
C THR A 222 -0.08 14.69 -14.25
N TRP A 223 -0.21 15.27 -13.05
CA TRP A 223 -1.48 15.32 -12.34
C TRP A 223 -2.54 16.15 -13.08
N ASP A 224 -2.13 17.25 -13.69
CA ASP A 224 -3.02 18.19 -14.38
C ASP A 224 -3.63 17.59 -15.66
N LYS A 225 -3.01 16.54 -16.21
CA LYS A 225 -3.56 15.77 -17.33
C LYS A 225 -4.73 14.86 -16.93
N GLY A 226 -4.94 14.63 -15.63
CA GLY A 226 -6.08 13.85 -15.13
C GLY A 226 -5.81 12.36 -14.91
N PRO A 227 -6.84 11.60 -14.50
CA PRO A 227 -6.70 10.22 -14.01
C PRO A 227 -6.15 9.24 -15.05
N GLU A 228 -6.51 9.41 -16.32
CA GLU A 228 -6.05 8.53 -17.43
C GLU A 228 -4.53 8.55 -17.60
N GLU A 229 -3.88 9.67 -17.26
CA GLU A 229 -2.43 9.84 -17.42
C GLU A 229 -1.69 9.56 -16.11
N VAL A 230 -2.22 9.99 -14.95
CA VAL A 230 -1.51 9.84 -13.68
C VAL A 230 -1.69 8.46 -13.04
N ASN A 231 -2.86 7.82 -13.16
CA ASN A 231 -3.08 6.52 -12.52
C ASN A 231 -2.15 5.42 -13.07
N PRO A 232 -1.85 5.34 -14.39
CA PRO A 232 -0.83 4.42 -14.89
C PRO A 232 0.56 4.66 -14.30
N VAL A 233 0.95 5.92 -14.08
CA VAL A 233 2.23 6.26 -13.43
C VAL A 233 2.25 5.79 -11.98
N ILE A 234 1.16 6.05 -11.24
CA ILE A 234 0.98 5.59 -9.86
C ILE A 234 1.04 4.07 -9.78
N ARG A 235 0.33 3.36 -10.66
CA ARG A 235 0.35 1.90 -10.75
C ARG A 235 1.76 1.39 -11.01
N GLY A 236 2.51 2.01 -11.92
CA GLY A 236 3.89 1.63 -12.21
C GLY A 236 4.80 1.73 -10.98
N ILE A 237 4.71 2.83 -10.22
CA ILE A 237 5.45 3.02 -8.97
C ILE A 237 5.02 1.98 -7.94
N TRP A 238 3.71 1.80 -7.76
CA TRP A 238 3.16 0.88 -6.79
C TRP A 238 3.57 -0.58 -7.04
N GLU A 239 3.40 -1.07 -8.27
CA GLU A 239 3.75 -2.44 -8.64
C GLU A 239 5.25 -2.71 -8.51
N LEU A 240 6.11 -1.76 -8.89
CA LEU A 240 7.55 -1.87 -8.66
C LEU A 240 7.86 -2.08 -7.17
N HIS A 241 7.27 -1.28 -6.30
CA HIS A 241 7.50 -1.38 -4.86
C HIS A 241 6.87 -2.63 -4.23
N ARG A 242 5.73 -3.12 -4.75
CA ARG A 242 5.17 -4.42 -4.36
C ARG A 242 6.11 -5.56 -4.72
N LEU A 243 6.67 -5.56 -5.93
CA LEU A 243 7.62 -6.59 -6.38
C LEU A 243 8.89 -6.56 -5.53
N ARG A 244 9.44 -5.37 -5.23
CA ARG A 244 10.56 -5.21 -4.30
C ARG A 244 10.25 -5.79 -2.92
N ALA A 245 9.09 -5.48 -2.35
CA ALA A 245 8.67 -5.99 -1.05
C ALA A 245 8.55 -7.52 -1.06
N GLU A 246 7.93 -8.07 -2.09
CA GLU A 246 7.71 -9.51 -2.20
C GLU A 246 9.01 -10.30 -2.44
N VAL A 247 9.91 -9.82 -3.32
CA VAL A 247 11.20 -10.50 -3.56
C VAL A 247 12.04 -10.51 -2.29
N ALA A 248 12.08 -9.40 -1.54
CA ALA A 248 12.82 -9.33 -0.29
C ALA A 248 12.24 -10.28 0.79
N ALA A 249 10.91 -10.39 0.87
CA ALA A 249 10.27 -11.34 1.77
C ALA A 249 10.61 -12.79 1.39
N LEU A 250 10.50 -13.13 0.10
CA LEU A 250 10.83 -14.47 -0.40
C LEU A 250 12.31 -14.82 -0.19
N GLN A 251 13.22 -13.87 -0.36
CA GLN A 251 14.65 -14.04 -0.09
C GLN A 251 14.91 -14.27 1.41
N ALA A 252 14.30 -13.48 2.29
CA ALA A 252 14.44 -13.66 3.73
C ALA A 252 13.91 -15.04 4.21
N GLU A 253 12.78 -15.48 3.66
CA GLU A 253 12.22 -16.80 3.98
C GLU A 253 13.09 -17.95 3.42
N LYS A 254 13.64 -17.81 2.21
CA LYS A 254 14.65 -18.71 1.64
C LYS A 254 15.86 -18.82 2.58
N GLU A 255 16.43 -17.70 3.02
CA GLU A 255 17.59 -17.69 3.92
C GLU A 255 17.29 -18.35 5.27
N ALA A 256 16.16 -17.99 5.89
CA ALA A 256 15.73 -18.58 7.16
C ALA A 256 15.60 -20.11 7.07
N PHE A 257 15.04 -20.61 5.96
CA PHE A 257 14.93 -22.04 5.75
C PHE A 257 16.28 -22.73 5.56
N LEU A 258 17.18 -22.14 4.75
CA LEU A 258 18.53 -22.69 4.53
C LEU A 258 19.32 -22.77 5.84
N ALA A 259 19.15 -21.79 6.75
CA ALA A 259 19.75 -21.81 8.08
C ALA A 259 19.24 -22.96 8.97
N VAL A 260 17.93 -23.24 8.93
CA VAL A 260 17.32 -24.37 9.66
C VAL A 260 17.82 -25.72 9.13
N GLN A 261 17.92 -25.87 7.81
CA GLN A 261 18.46 -27.05 7.14
C GLN A 261 19.92 -27.30 7.50
N ALA A 262 20.77 -26.28 7.42
CA ALA A 262 22.17 -26.40 7.82
C ALA A 262 22.28 -26.91 9.26
N SER A 263 21.43 -26.41 10.16
CA SER A 263 21.37 -26.83 11.57
C SER A 263 20.82 -28.26 11.76
N ALA A 264 19.97 -28.75 10.85
CA ALA A 264 19.41 -30.11 10.88
C ALA A 264 20.35 -31.14 10.26
N ALA A 265 21.06 -30.80 9.18
CA ALA A 265 22.05 -31.65 8.53
C ALA A 265 23.24 -31.98 9.46
N HIS A 266 23.61 -31.05 10.35
CA HIS A 266 24.58 -31.32 11.43
C HIS A 266 24.08 -32.37 12.45
N ARG A 267 22.80 -32.76 12.43
CA ARG A 267 22.15 -33.62 13.44
C ARG A 267 21.72 -35.02 12.93
N GLY A 268 21.91 -35.36 11.65
CA GLY A 268 21.48 -36.69 11.15
C GLY A 268 22.14 -37.15 9.84
N HIS A 269 22.61 -38.40 9.85
CA HIS A 269 23.04 -39.16 8.67
C HIS A 269 21.90 -40.07 8.21
N ASN A 270 21.20 -39.72 7.12
CA ASN A 270 20.30 -40.65 6.45
C ASN A 270 20.56 -40.64 4.95
N GLN A 271 20.88 -41.81 4.38
CA GLN A 271 21.11 -42.01 2.95
C GLN A 271 19.79 -42.43 2.26
N PRO A 272 19.45 -41.85 1.09
CA PRO A 272 18.25 -42.26 0.35
C PRO A 272 18.46 -43.59 -0.39
N PRO A 273 17.39 -44.36 -0.69
CA PRO A 273 17.42 -45.59 -1.47
C PRO A 273 17.79 -45.37 -2.94
N GLU A 274 18.47 -46.35 -3.53
CA GLU A 274 18.91 -46.35 -4.93
C GLU A 274 17.74 -46.58 -5.89
N GLY A 275 17.62 -45.72 -6.91
CA GLY A 275 16.59 -45.80 -7.97
C GLY A 275 15.90 -44.48 -8.34
N LEU A 276 16.07 -43.42 -7.53
CA LEU A 276 15.54 -42.06 -7.76
C LEU A 276 16.62 -41.04 -8.17
N VAL A 277 17.84 -41.50 -8.46
CA VAL A 277 19.06 -40.67 -8.48
C VAL A 277 19.12 -39.72 -9.70
N ASP A 278 18.64 -40.16 -10.87
CA ASP A 278 18.74 -39.37 -12.11
C ASP A 278 17.70 -38.24 -12.17
N ASP A 279 16.43 -38.53 -11.87
CA ASP A 279 15.36 -37.51 -11.87
C ASP A 279 15.55 -36.50 -10.72
N ALA A 280 16.10 -36.93 -9.56
CA ALA A 280 16.37 -36.05 -8.44
C ALA A 280 17.46 -35.00 -8.75
N SER A 281 18.44 -35.36 -9.57
CA SER A 281 19.49 -34.43 -10.03
C SER A 281 18.93 -33.34 -10.96
N ALA A 282 18.04 -33.70 -11.89
CA ALA A 282 17.38 -32.75 -12.78
C ALA A 282 16.49 -31.75 -12.01
N VAL A 283 15.74 -32.22 -11.03
CA VAL A 283 14.91 -31.35 -10.18
C VAL A 283 15.78 -30.42 -9.34
N ALA A 284 16.89 -30.90 -8.77
CA ALA A 284 17.83 -30.06 -8.03
C ALA A 284 18.39 -28.90 -8.89
N GLN A 285 18.59 -29.12 -10.19
CA GLN A 285 18.98 -28.05 -11.12
C GLN A 285 17.87 -27.01 -11.30
N GLN A 286 16.61 -27.43 -11.47
CA GLN A 286 15.48 -26.50 -11.59
C GLN A 286 15.28 -25.68 -10.31
N ILE A 287 15.43 -26.31 -9.15
CA ILE A 287 15.44 -25.64 -7.85
C ILE A 287 16.52 -24.56 -7.79
N THR A 288 17.72 -24.85 -8.29
CA THR A 288 18.83 -23.89 -8.35
C THR A 288 18.48 -22.71 -9.27
N ILE A 289 17.90 -22.98 -10.45
CA ILE A 289 17.46 -21.96 -11.39
C ILE A 289 16.44 -21.00 -10.74
N ILE A 290 15.50 -21.54 -9.98
CA ILE A 290 14.50 -20.75 -9.26
C ILE A 290 15.17 -19.83 -8.24
N TRP A 291 16.10 -20.36 -7.44
CA TRP A 291 16.75 -19.57 -6.38
C TRP A 291 17.69 -18.50 -6.92
N VAL A 292 18.45 -18.82 -7.97
CA VAL A 292 19.30 -17.85 -8.67
C VAL A 292 18.43 -16.78 -9.33
N GLY A 293 17.33 -17.18 -9.99
CA GLY A 293 16.40 -16.23 -10.58
C GLY A 293 15.75 -15.31 -9.55
N LEU A 294 15.42 -15.80 -8.36
CA LEU A 294 14.90 -14.97 -7.27
C LEU A 294 15.92 -13.91 -6.82
N ASP A 295 17.19 -14.30 -6.70
CA ASP A 295 18.25 -13.37 -6.30
C ASP A 295 18.52 -12.33 -7.39
N GLU A 296 18.65 -12.76 -8.66
CA GLU A 296 18.81 -11.88 -9.82
C GLU A 296 17.62 -10.92 -9.99
N ALA A 297 16.40 -11.38 -9.73
CA ALA A 297 15.22 -10.51 -9.74
C ALA A 297 15.32 -9.44 -8.65
N GLY A 298 15.79 -9.79 -7.45
CA GLY A 298 16.01 -8.84 -6.36
C GLY A 298 17.05 -7.77 -6.74
N GLU A 299 18.19 -8.20 -7.26
CA GLU A 299 19.27 -7.30 -7.70
C GLU A 299 18.81 -6.33 -8.81
N GLU A 300 18.06 -6.83 -9.80
CA GLU A 300 17.53 -6.00 -10.88
C GLU A 300 16.44 -5.05 -10.38
N LEU A 301 15.52 -5.52 -9.53
CA LEU A 301 14.47 -4.68 -8.95
C LEU A 301 15.02 -3.55 -8.08
N ASP A 302 16.14 -3.75 -7.39
CA ASP A 302 16.78 -2.75 -6.54
C ASP A 302 17.51 -1.64 -7.31
N GLN A 303 17.65 -1.78 -8.64
CA GLN A 303 18.19 -0.70 -9.47
C GLN A 303 17.28 0.54 -9.46
N VAL A 304 17.88 1.72 -9.66
CA VAL A 304 17.14 2.99 -9.74
C VAL A 304 16.10 2.97 -10.87
N ALA A 305 16.44 2.34 -11.99
CA ALA A 305 15.56 2.15 -13.13
C ALA A 305 15.70 0.69 -13.63
N PRO A 306 14.93 -0.25 -13.07
CA PRO A 306 15.01 -1.66 -13.45
C PRO A 306 14.67 -1.88 -14.93
N ASP A 307 15.44 -2.72 -15.60
CA ASP A 307 15.22 -3.13 -16.97
C ASP A 307 14.10 -4.18 -17.03
N LYS A 308 12.96 -3.77 -17.59
CA LYS A 308 11.77 -4.63 -17.75
C LYS A 308 12.05 -5.86 -18.61
N GLY A 309 12.93 -5.77 -19.60
CA GLY A 309 13.34 -6.89 -20.45
C GLY A 309 14.16 -7.91 -19.69
N VAL A 310 15.07 -7.47 -18.81
CA VAL A 310 15.82 -8.34 -17.91
C VAL A 310 14.89 -9.03 -16.91
N LEU A 311 14.02 -8.28 -16.23
CA LEU A 311 13.04 -8.84 -15.29
C LEU A 311 12.12 -9.87 -15.95
N ARG A 312 11.68 -9.58 -17.18
CA ARG A 312 10.89 -10.53 -17.98
C ARG A 312 11.67 -11.82 -18.25
N ALA A 313 12.90 -11.72 -18.72
CA ALA A 313 13.73 -12.89 -19.01
C ALA A 313 14.00 -13.76 -17.76
N ILE A 314 14.24 -13.11 -16.61
CA ILE A 314 14.36 -13.79 -15.31
C ILE A 314 13.05 -14.52 -14.99
N ALA A 315 11.92 -13.83 -15.08
CA ALA A 315 10.62 -14.39 -14.74
C ALA A 315 10.21 -15.55 -15.68
N GLU A 316 10.47 -15.47 -16.98
CA GLU A 316 10.21 -16.55 -17.95
C GLU A 316 11.01 -17.81 -17.61
N ARG A 317 12.29 -17.66 -17.26
CA ARG A 317 13.15 -18.77 -16.82
C ARG A 317 12.68 -19.37 -15.50
N MET A 318 12.36 -18.55 -14.49
CA MET A 318 11.81 -19.03 -13.22
C MET A 318 10.49 -19.76 -13.41
N PHE A 319 9.61 -19.25 -14.28
CA PHE A 319 8.31 -19.86 -14.57
C PHE A 319 8.46 -21.24 -15.21
N SER A 320 9.38 -21.38 -16.16
CA SER A 320 9.69 -22.68 -16.78
C SER A 320 10.19 -23.69 -15.73
N ALA A 321 11.15 -23.28 -14.91
CA ALA A 321 11.70 -24.13 -13.85
C ALA A 321 10.65 -24.54 -12.81
N LEU A 322 9.77 -23.61 -12.41
CA LEU A 322 8.65 -23.92 -11.51
C LEU A 322 7.70 -24.97 -12.10
N ASN A 323 7.35 -24.85 -13.38
CA ASN A 323 6.49 -25.84 -14.04
C ASN A 323 7.15 -27.22 -14.12
N GLU A 324 8.47 -27.29 -14.32
CA GLU A 324 9.20 -28.57 -14.28
C GLU A 324 9.21 -29.20 -12.88
N VAL A 325 9.41 -28.40 -11.82
CA VAL A 325 9.32 -28.90 -10.45
C VAL A 325 7.92 -29.40 -10.12
N VAL A 326 6.87 -28.66 -10.49
CA VAL A 326 5.47 -29.08 -10.31
C VAL A 326 5.17 -30.36 -11.08
N ALA A 327 5.63 -30.48 -12.32
CA ALA A 327 5.45 -31.69 -13.13
C ALA A 327 6.14 -32.92 -12.50
N TYR A 328 7.33 -32.73 -11.93
CA TYR A 328 8.00 -33.77 -11.16
C TYR A 328 7.22 -34.14 -9.89
N CYS A 329 6.78 -33.16 -9.09
CA CYS A 329 5.97 -33.40 -7.90
C CYS A 329 4.67 -34.13 -8.23
N GLY A 330 4.03 -33.87 -9.37
CA GLY A 330 2.88 -34.64 -9.85
C GLY A 330 3.21 -36.12 -10.12
N LYS A 331 4.30 -36.38 -10.85
CA LYS A 331 4.80 -37.75 -11.12
C LYS A 331 5.19 -38.50 -9.84
N VAL A 332 5.73 -37.79 -8.86
CA VAL A 332 6.14 -38.34 -7.57
C VAL A 332 4.94 -38.50 -6.63
N GLY A 333 3.98 -37.59 -6.63
CA GLY A 333 2.73 -37.70 -5.86
C GLY A 333 1.93 -38.94 -6.23
N ASP A 334 1.86 -39.26 -7.53
CA ASP A 334 1.31 -40.52 -8.03
C ASP A 334 2.05 -41.77 -7.50
N LYS A 335 3.35 -41.63 -7.17
CA LYS A 335 4.20 -42.71 -6.63
C LYS A 335 4.28 -42.73 -5.08
N VAL A 336 4.16 -41.58 -4.42
CA VAL A 336 4.29 -41.38 -2.97
C VAL A 336 3.00 -41.71 -2.23
N ILE A 337 1.84 -41.67 -2.91
CA ILE A 337 0.61 -42.30 -2.39
C ILE A 337 0.82 -43.84 -2.20
N MET A 338 1.81 -44.46 -2.84
CA MET A 338 2.22 -45.86 -2.58
C MET A 338 3.43 -46.04 -1.66
N ALA A 339 4.14 -44.98 -1.27
CA ALA A 339 5.30 -45.06 -0.38
C ALA A 339 5.31 -43.88 0.59
N GLY A 340 4.79 -44.10 1.79
CA GLY A 340 4.64 -43.10 2.83
C GLY A 340 5.93 -42.31 3.11
N ALA A 341 5.81 -40.99 2.97
CA ALA A 341 6.43 -39.93 3.77
C ALA A 341 7.96 -39.89 3.99
N ALA A 342 8.77 -40.72 3.35
CA ALA A 342 10.21 -40.64 3.55
C ALA A 342 10.99 -41.07 2.31
N THR A 343 11.20 -40.14 1.36
CA THR A 343 12.39 -40.09 0.51
C THR A 343 12.33 -38.98 -0.52
N ILE A 344 12.99 -37.84 -0.24
CA ILE A 344 13.96 -37.23 -1.16
C ILE A 344 15.06 -36.62 -0.28
N GLY A 345 16.29 -37.07 -0.46
CA GLY A 345 17.42 -36.88 0.45
C GLY A 345 17.94 -35.45 0.57
N THR A 346 18.56 -35.18 1.71
CA THR A 346 19.72 -34.29 2.03
C THR A 346 19.89 -32.92 1.37
N THR A 347 18.98 -32.45 0.54
CA THR A 347 18.99 -31.13 -0.10
C THR A 347 17.64 -30.49 0.10
N GLY A 348 17.55 -29.62 1.11
CA GLY A 348 16.32 -28.98 1.55
C GLY A 348 15.51 -28.20 0.51
N GLY A 349 16.06 -27.93 -0.66
CA GLY A 349 15.40 -27.12 -1.68
C GLY A 349 14.06 -27.67 -2.18
N ALA A 350 13.86 -29.00 -2.17
CA ALA A 350 12.61 -29.60 -2.68
C ALA A 350 11.43 -29.38 -1.71
N VAL A 351 11.64 -29.53 -0.40
CA VAL A 351 10.61 -29.26 0.62
C VAL A 351 10.28 -27.76 0.70
N LEU A 352 11.27 -26.90 0.45
CA LEU A 352 11.11 -25.46 0.41
C LEU A 352 10.25 -25.01 -0.79
N ILE A 353 10.55 -25.52 -1.98
CA ILE A 353 9.75 -25.22 -3.17
C ILE A 353 8.39 -25.87 -3.08
N ASP A 354 8.24 -27.03 -2.45
CA ASP A 354 6.93 -27.56 -2.10
C ASP A 354 6.17 -26.54 -1.23
N HIS A 355 6.78 -26.01 -0.17
CA HIS A 355 6.16 -24.97 0.66
C HIS A 355 5.79 -23.68 -0.10
N PHE A 356 6.65 -23.18 -1.01
CA PHE A 356 6.40 -21.92 -1.72
C PHE A 356 5.58 -22.05 -3.01
N ALA A 357 5.75 -23.14 -3.75
CA ALA A 357 5.03 -23.43 -4.98
C ALA A 357 3.65 -24.02 -4.67
N ILE A 358 3.49 -24.85 -3.62
CA ILE A 358 2.16 -25.33 -3.19
C ILE A 358 1.35 -24.20 -2.57
N ASN A 359 1.97 -23.31 -1.77
CA ASN A 359 1.26 -22.12 -1.28
C ASN A 359 1.05 -21.04 -2.35
N GLY A 360 1.51 -21.27 -3.59
CA GLY A 360 1.26 -20.43 -4.77
C GLY A 360 1.98 -19.08 -4.79
N ARG A 361 2.65 -18.68 -3.70
CA ARG A 361 3.21 -17.34 -3.53
C ARG A 361 4.37 -17.04 -4.49
N LEU A 362 5.30 -17.98 -4.64
CA LEU A 362 6.41 -17.84 -5.59
C LEU A 362 5.92 -17.85 -7.05
N TYR A 363 4.90 -18.64 -7.35
CA TYR A 363 4.26 -18.66 -8.68
C TYR A 363 3.56 -17.33 -8.97
N GLN A 364 2.90 -16.75 -7.97
CA GLN A 364 2.25 -15.45 -8.08
C GLN A 364 3.27 -14.32 -8.25
N PHE A 365 4.38 -14.36 -7.50
CA PHE A 365 5.49 -13.41 -7.68
C PHE A 365 6.01 -13.44 -9.12
N VAL A 366 6.33 -14.63 -9.65
CA VAL A 366 6.82 -14.76 -11.03
C VAL A 366 5.80 -14.26 -12.06
N LYS A 367 4.51 -14.55 -11.86
CA LYS A 367 3.44 -13.99 -12.73
C LYS A 367 3.39 -12.47 -12.70
N ASN A 368 3.43 -11.88 -11.50
CA ASN A 368 3.42 -10.43 -11.36
C ASN A 368 4.66 -9.80 -12.00
N LEU A 369 5.83 -10.44 -11.85
CA LEU A 369 7.08 -10.01 -12.45
C LEU A 369 7.02 -10.07 -14.00
N LEU A 370 6.42 -11.12 -14.57
CA LEU A 370 6.14 -11.22 -16.01
C LEU A 370 5.24 -10.08 -16.49
N SER A 371 4.11 -9.86 -15.80
CA SER A 371 3.18 -8.78 -16.14
C SER A 371 3.86 -7.41 -16.10
N PHE A 372 4.67 -7.15 -15.08
CA PHE A 372 5.44 -5.91 -14.96
C PHE A 372 6.46 -5.74 -16.10
N GLY A 373 7.16 -6.81 -16.46
CA GLY A 373 8.18 -6.83 -17.52
C GLY A 373 7.63 -6.64 -18.94
N ILE A 374 6.35 -6.94 -19.18
CA ILE A 374 5.68 -6.72 -20.47
C ILE A 374 5.24 -5.25 -20.65
N GLY A 375 5.16 -4.50 -19.55
CA GLY A 375 4.54 -3.17 -19.52
C GLY A 375 3.04 -3.30 -19.36
N GLY A 376 2.59 -3.44 -18.11
CA GLY A 376 1.17 -3.39 -17.76
C GLY A 376 0.56 -1.99 -17.88
#